data_AF-A0A3B1E2I8-F1
#
_entry.id   AF-A0A3B1E2I8-F1
#
_cell.length_a   1.000
_cell.length_b   1.000
_cell.length_c   1.000
_cell.angle_alpha   90.00
_cell.angle_beta   90.00
_cell.angle_gamma   90.00
#
_symmetry.space_group_name_H-M   'P 1'
#
loop_
_entity.id
_entity.type
_entity.pdbx_description
1 polymer ?
#
loop_
_entity_poly.entity_id
_entity_poly.type
_entity_poly.pdbx_seq_one_letter_code
_entity_poly.pdbx_strand_id
1 'polypeptide(L)'
;MTSPDINRITLSIQQPWAELILRGIKTLEVRSQNTNVRGLIYLYTSKKLATSKEAIAAASQYDINTDALPTGMVVGTVELFDVTLAKKKHAKEACLSRTSFKENVHYVWHLKNPDHFVDPIKAKYVPYGVWFYPFQRKKN
;
A
#
# COMPACT_ATOMS: atom_id res chain seq x y z
N MET A 1 -16.05 -6.15 -17.52
CA MET A 1 -15.17 -6.29 -16.34
C MET A 1 -14.84 -7.76 -16.16
N THR A 2 -13.57 -8.12 -16.19
CA THR A 2 -13.10 -9.47 -15.84
C THR A 2 -13.28 -9.66 -14.34
N SER A 3 -13.81 -10.82 -13.92
CA SER A 3 -13.95 -11.15 -12.50
C SER A 3 -12.61 -11.00 -11.77
N PRO A 4 -12.58 -10.49 -10.52
CA PRO A 4 -11.34 -10.33 -9.80
C PRO A 4 -10.66 -11.67 -9.58
N ASP A 5 -9.33 -11.71 -9.76
CA ASP A 5 -8.50 -12.87 -9.44
C ASP A 5 -8.59 -13.19 -7.95
N ILE A 6 -9.26 -14.29 -7.62
CA ILE A 6 -9.50 -14.69 -6.24
C ILE A 6 -8.23 -15.15 -5.53
N ASN A 7 -7.20 -15.55 -6.27
CA ASN A 7 -5.94 -16.07 -5.74
C ASN A 7 -4.88 -15.00 -5.53
N ARG A 8 -5.21 -13.73 -5.78
CA ARG A 8 -4.25 -12.64 -5.63
C ARG A 8 -4.16 -12.19 -4.18
N ILE A 9 -2.95 -12.27 -3.64
CA ILE A 9 -2.65 -11.76 -2.30
C ILE A 9 -2.75 -10.23 -2.30
N THR A 10 -3.18 -9.67 -1.17
CA THR A 10 -3.50 -8.25 -1.05
C THR A 10 -2.78 -7.62 0.12
N LEU A 11 -2.20 -6.45 -0.12
CA LEU A 11 -1.58 -5.62 0.89
C LEU A 11 -2.59 -4.59 1.41
N SER A 12 -2.82 -4.61 2.73
CA SER A 12 -3.60 -3.55 3.38
C SER A 12 -2.72 -2.31 3.62
N ILE A 13 -3.18 -1.15 3.16
CA ILE A 13 -2.51 0.15 3.30
C ILE A 13 -3.54 1.20 3.72
N GLN A 14 -3.17 2.13 4.59
CA GLN A 14 -4.04 3.25 4.94
C GLN A 14 -3.93 4.38 3.91
N GLN A 15 -5.02 5.11 3.68
CA GLN A 15 -4.94 6.37 2.94
C GLN A 15 -4.20 7.44 3.76
N PRO A 16 -3.43 8.36 3.14
CA PRO A 16 -3.29 8.59 1.69
C PRO A 16 -2.21 7.74 1.00
N TRP A 17 -1.54 6.83 1.72
CA TRP A 17 -0.39 6.11 1.18
C TRP A 17 -0.75 5.21 0.00
N ALA A 18 -1.93 4.58 0.03
CA ALA A 18 -2.40 3.77 -1.09
C ALA A 18 -2.59 4.62 -2.36
N GLU A 19 -3.20 5.79 -2.23
CA GLU A 19 -3.34 6.76 -3.33
C GLU A 19 -1.98 7.19 -3.89
N LEU A 20 -1.01 7.50 -3.02
CA LEU A 20 0.34 7.87 -3.47
C LEU A 20 1.06 6.74 -4.21
N ILE A 21 0.82 5.48 -3.83
CA ILE A 21 1.36 4.32 -4.54
C ILE A 21 0.68 4.19 -5.91
N LEU A 22 -0.64 4.31 -5.97
CA LEU A 22 -1.41 4.21 -7.22
C LEU A 22 -1.08 5.33 -8.21
N ARG A 23 -0.74 6.53 -7.72
CA ARG A 23 -0.23 7.64 -8.53
C ARG A 23 1.23 7.48 -8.96
N GLY A 24 1.91 6.41 -8.54
CA GLY A 24 3.33 6.18 -8.82
C GLY A 24 4.29 7.13 -8.09
N ILE A 25 3.79 7.91 -7.13
CA ILE A 25 4.57 8.90 -6.37
C ILE A 25 5.35 8.21 -5.24
N LYS A 26 4.70 7.28 -4.53
CA LYS A 26 5.30 6.46 -3.49
C LYS A 26 5.66 5.10 -4.07
N THR A 27 6.93 4.92 -4.43
CA THR A 27 7.45 3.67 -5.00
C THR A 27 8.03 2.73 -3.95
N LEU A 28 8.23 3.20 -2.71
CA LEU A 28 8.74 2.39 -1.60
C LEU A 28 7.74 2.34 -0.44
N GLU A 29 7.32 1.14 -0.05
CA GLU A 29 6.53 0.92 1.15
C GLU A 29 7.40 0.52 2.34
N VAL A 30 7.23 1.18 3.49
CA VAL A 30 8.08 0.94 4.68
C VAL A 30 7.35 0.07 5.68
N ARG A 31 7.98 -1.03 6.10
CA ARG A 31 7.42 -1.97 7.08
C ARG A 31 8.47 -2.41 8.09
N SER A 32 8.05 -2.76 9.30
CA SER A 32 8.93 -3.34 10.32
C SER A 32 9.32 -4.80 10.02
N GLN A 33 8.62 -5.46 9.09
CA GLN A 33 8.83 -6.86 8.75
C GLN A 33 9.25 -7.03 7.29
N ASN A 34 10.09 -8.03 7.05
CA ASN A 34 10.41 -8.52 5.71
C ASN A 34 9.23 -9.33 5.14
N THR A 35 9.23 -9.58 3.82
CA THR A 35 8.27 -10.47 3.15
C THR A 35 8.92 -11.18 1.96
N ASN A 36 8.51 -12.44 1.75
CA ASN A 36 8.91 -13.23 0.58
C ASN A 36 7.92 -13.09 -0.58
N VAL A 37 6.82 -12.35 -0.41
CA VAL A 37 5.85 -12.07 -1.50
C VAL A 37 6.57 -11.35 -2.63
N ARG A 38 6.36 -11.78 -3.87
CA ARG A 38 6.84 -11.12 -5.10
C ARG A 38 5.76 -11.21 -6.19
N GLY A 39 5.77 -10.24 -7.10
CA GLY A 39 4.86 -10.17 -8.24
C GLY A 39 3.66 -9.24 -7.99
N LEU A 40 2.63 -9.40 -8.82
CA LEU A 40 1.45 -8.54 -8.84
C LEU A 40 0.54 -8.82 -7.64
N ILE A 41 0.29 -7.80 -6.83
CA ILE A 41 -0.57 -7.84 -5.64
C ILE A 41 -1.71 -6.84 -5.80
N TYR A 42 -2.81 -7.07 -5.08
CA TYR A 42 -3.82 -6.02 -4.90
C TYR A 42 -3.40 -5.04 -3.81
N LEU A 43 -3.87 -3.80 -3.93
CA LEU A 43 -3.87 -2.81 -2.87
C LEU A 43 -5.27 -2.67 -2.30
N TYR A 44 -5.38 -2.87 -0.99
CA TYR A 44 -6.61 -2.65 -0.24
C TYR A 44 -6.43 -1.46 0.70
N THR A 45 -7.43 -0.57 0.72
CA THR A 45 -7.45 0.55 1.65
C THR A 45 -8.06 0.14 2.98
N SER A 46 -7.36 0.40 4.07
CA SER A 46 -7.93 0.27 5.41
C SER A 46 -9.13 1.21 5.59
N LYS A 47 -10.07 0.83 6.47
CA LYS A 47 -11.24 1.67 6.83
C LYS A 47 -10.85 2.97 7.53
N LYS A 48 -9.71 2.97 8.24
CA LYS A 48 -9.19 4.15 8.94
C LYS A 48 -8.08 4.80 8.12
N LEU A 49 -8.15 6.12 7.99
CA LEU A 49 -7.08 6.94 7.43
C LEU A 49 -5.83 6.88 8.33
N ALA A 50 -4.67 7.10 7.73
CA ALA A 50 -3.44 7.35 8.47
C ALA A 50 -3.50 8.75 9.08
N THR A 51 -3.19 8.85 10.37
CA THR A 51 -3.27 10.10 11.14
C THR A 51 -1.90 10.66 11.52
N SER A 52 -0.82 10.06 11.02
CA SER A 52 0.53 10.57 11.29
C SER A 52 0.74 11.94 10.64
N LYS A 53 1.62 12.76 11.22
CA LYS A 53 1.96 14.08 10.67
C LYS A 53 2.45 13.98 9.23
N GLU A 54 3.22 12.93 8.92
CA GLU A 54 3.71 12.65 7.58
C GLU A 54 2.58 12.32 6.60
N ALA A 55 1.56 11.57 7.04
CA ALA A 55 0.42 11.25 6.20
C ALA A 55 -0.38 12.52 5.85
N ILE A 56 -0.66 13.35 6.85
CA ILE A 56 -1.36 14.63 6.67
C ILE A 56 -0.56 15.56 5.76
N ALA A 57 0.74 15.68 6.00
CA ALA A 57 1.64 16.51 5.18
C ALA A 57 1.71 15.99 3.74
N ALA A 58 1.81 14.67 3.53
CA ALA A 58 1.83 14.09 2.19
C ALA A 58 0.51 14.29 1.44
N ALA A 59 -0.64 14.16 2.13
CA ALA A 59 -1.93 14.46 1.52
C ALA A 59 -2.00 15.91 1.04
N SER A 60 -1.59 16.86 1.88
CA SER A 60 -1.54 18.27 1.51
C SER A 60 -0.53 18.56 0.39
N GLN A 61 0.68 17.98 0.45
CA GLN A 61 1.73 18.20 -0.55
C GLN A 61 1.33 17.75 -1.96
N TYR A 62 0.50 16.70 -2.06
CA TYR A 62 0.11 16.11 -3.33
C TYR A 62 -1.36 16.34 -3.68
N ASP A 63 -2.02 17.32 -3.04
CA ASP A 63 -3.40 17.72 -3.30
C ASP A 63 -4.41 16.56 -3.22
N ILE A 64 -4.25 15.70 -2.21
CA ILE A 64 -5.11 14.54 -1.99
C ILE A 64 -6.26 14.92 -1.05
N ASN A 65 -7.48 14.93 -1.58
CA ASN A 65 -8.69 15.00 -0.76
C ASN A 65 -8.98 13.62 -0.13
N THR A 66 -8.51 13.40 1.10
CA THR A 66 -8.65 12.12 1.78
C THR A 66 -10.09 11.71 2.07
N ASP A 67 -11.02 12.66 2.18
CA ASP A 67 -12.43 12.39 2.47
C ASP A 67 -13.18 11.82 1.26
N ALA A 68 -12.66 12.08 0.05
CA ALA A 68 -13.19 11.53 -1.19
C ALA A 68 -12.62 10.14 -1.54
N LEU A 69 -11.59 9.68 -0.83
CA LEU A 69 -10.91 8.43 -1.17
C LEU A 69 -11.70 7.20 -0.69
N PRO A 70 -11.76 6.13 -1.50
CA PRO A 70 -12.37 4.87 -1.09
C PRO A 70 -11.59 4.26 0.08
N THR A 71 -12.32 3.86 1.13
CA THR A 71 -11.78 3.12 2.27
C THR A 71 -12.49 1.78 2.44
N GLY A 72 -11.76 0.76 2.89
CA GLY A 72 -12.31 -0.59 3.03
C GLY A 72 -12.53 -1.32 1.70
N MET A 73 -11.78 -0.95 0.66
CA MET A 73 -11.96 -1.45 -0.72
C MET A 73 -10.63 -1.88 -1.32
N VAL A 74 -10.66 -2.80 -2.27
CA VAL A 74 -9.54 -3.06 -3.19
C VAL A 74 -9.56 -1.97 -4.26
N VAL A 75 -8.50 -1.19 -4.36
CA VAL A 75 -8.45 0.05 -5.15
C VAL A 75 -7.55 -0.04 -6.38
N GLY A 76 -6.79 -1.13 -6.52
CA GLY A 76 -5.90 -1.31 -7.64
C GLY A 76 -4.93 -2.46 -7.44
N THR A 77 -3.94 -2.52 -8.34
CA THR A 77 -2.81 -3.43 -8.22
C THR A 77 -1.48 -2.70 -8.25
N VAL A 78 -0.45 -3.36 -7.77
CA VAL A 78 0.94 -2.94 -7.89
C VAL A 78 1.84 -4.17 -7.88
N GLU A 79 3.01 -4.10 -8.49
CA GLU A 79 4.00 -5.17 -8.44
C GLU A 79 5.00 -4.93 -7.30
N LEU A 80 5.09 -5.86 -6.36
CA LEU A 80 6.15 -5.90 -5.35
C LEU A 80 7.29 -6.75 -5.90
N PHE A 81 8.41 -6.13 -6.27
CA PHE A 81 9.49 -6.82 -6.99
C PHE A 81 10.76 -7.02 -6.16
N ASP A 82 10.96 -6.22 -5.11
CA ASP A 82 12.13 -6.38 -4.23
C ASP A 82 11.85 -5.93 -2.79
N VAL A 83 12.68 -6.38 -1.85
CA VAL A 83 12.69 -5.92 -0.46
C VAL A 83 14.13 -5.73 0.00
N THR A 84 14.43 -4.55 0.54
CA THR A 84 15.78 -4.25 1.07
C THR A 84 15.70 -3.63 2.45
N LEU A 85 16.81 -3.63 3.19
CA LEU A 85 16.88 -2.91 4.46
C LEU A 85 16.73 -1.40 4.23
N ALA A 86 15.95 -0.75 5.08
CA ALA A 86 15.67 0.68 4.98
C ALA A 86 16.96 1.50 5.19
N LYS A 87 17.24 2.42 4.26
CA LYS A 87 18.37 3.38 4.31
C LYS A 87 17.82 4.80 4.15
N LYS A 88 18.44 5.82 4.75
CA LYS A 88 18.00 7.24 4.63
C LYS A 88 17.76 7.72 3.20
N LYS A 89 18.48 7.19 2.21
CA LYS A 89 18.27 7.53 0.80
C LYS A 89 16.86 7.19 0.29
N HIS A 90 16.20 6.20 0.88
CA HIS A 90 14.86 5.74 0.51
C HIS A 90 13.74 6.68 0.99
N ALA A 91 14.03 7.64 1.89
CA ALA A 91 13.00 8.47 2.51
C ALA A 91 12.13 9.22 1.49
N LYS A 92 12.75 9.78 0.44
CA LYS A 92 12.05 10.53 -0.61
C LYS A 92 11.03 9.65 -1.36
N GLU A 93 11.48 8.50 -1.86
CA GLU A 93 10.64 7.55 -2.61
C GLU A 93 9.58 6.87 -1.72
N ALA A 94 9.80 6.86 -0.40
CA ALA A 94 8.82 6.43 0.58
C ALA A 94 7.82 7.53 0.97
N CYS A 95 7.96 8.76 0.47
CA CYS A 95 7.20 9.94 0.88
C CYS A 95 7.29 10.23 2.39
N LEU A 96 8.48 10.04 2.97
CA LEU A 96 8.76 10.28 4.38
C LEU A 96 9.91 11.29 4.54
N SER A 97 9.95 11.98 5.68
CA SER A 97 11.09 12.81 6.01
C SER A 97 12.30 11.94 6.38
N ARG A 98 13.52 12.44 6.12
CA ARG A 98 14.75 11.72 6.51
C ARG A 98 14.88 11.54 8.02
N THR A 99 14.24 12.39 8.81
CA THR A 99 14.29 12.38 10.27
C THR A 99 13.36 11.33 10.88
N SER A 100 12.19 11.07 10.28
CA SER A 100 11.27 10.02 10.74
C SER A 100 11.61 8.63 10.19
N PHE A 101 12.50 8.56 9.21
CA PHE A 101 12.88 7.33 8.53
C PHE A 101 13.80 6.45 9.41
N LYS A 102 13.27 5.33 9.90
CA LYS A 102 14.00 4.36 10.73
C LYS A 102 14.91 3.46 9.88
N GLU A 103 16.10 3.95 9.56
CA GLU A 103 17.11 3.19 8.84
C GLU A 103 17.62 1.99 9.65
N ASN A 104 18.04 0.93 8.95
CA ASN A 104 18.59 -0.32 9.50
C ASN A 104 17.71 -1.07 10.51
N VAL A 105 16.47 -0.62 10.74
CA VAL A 105 15.48 -1.27 11.63
C VAL A 105 14.27 -1.75 10.82
N HIS A 106 13.86 -0.98 9.81
CA HIS A 106 12.75 -1.33 8.93
C HIS A 106 13.23 -1.89 7.58
N TYR A 107 12.28 -2.44 6.83
CA TYR A 107 12.43 -2.85 5.44
C TYR A 107 11.70 -1.87 4.53
N VAL A 108 12.22 -1.70 3.31
CA VAL A 108 11.53 -1.06 2.20
C VAL A 108 11.12 -2.11 1.19
N TRP A 109 9.85 -2.12 0.84
CA TRP A 109 9.27 -2.96 -0.20
C TRP A 109 9.17 -2.13 -1.47
N HIS A 110 9.84 -2.59 -2.51
CA HIS A 110 9.95 -1.88 -3.78
C HIS A 110 8.75 -2.20 -4.66
N LEU A 111 8.05 -1.16 -5.07
CA LEU A 111 6.80 -1.22 -5.82
C LEU A 111 6.98 -0.61 -7.20
N LYS A 112 6.39 -1.22 -8.22
CA LYS A 112 6.33 -0.68 -9.58
C LYS A 112 5.03 -1.07 -10.26
N ASN A 113 4.79 -0.52 -11.45
CA ASN A 113 3.62 -0.84 -12.28
C ASN A 113 2.27 -0.71 -11.53
N PRO A 114 1.99 0.43 -10.86
CA PRO A 114 0.68 0.63 -10.26
C PRO A 114 -0.40 0.68 -11.34
N ASP A 115 -1.54 0.08 -11.05
CA ASP A 115 -2.75 0.13 -11.87
C ASP A 115 -3.93 0.50 -10.97
N HIS A 116 -4.50 1.68 -11.20
CA HIS A 116 -5.61 2.23 -10.41
C HIS A 116 -6.93 1.78 -11.01
N PHE A 117 -7.76 1.11 -10.22
CA PHE A 117 -9.08 0.73 -10.66
C PHE A 117 -10.02 1.94 -10.71
N VAL A 118 -10.67 2.11 -11.86
CA VAL A 118 -11.75 3.10 -12.04
C VAL A 118 -12.87 2.85 -11.03
N ASP A 119 -13.23 1.58 -10.82
CA ASP A 119 -14.24 1.15 -9.86
C ASP A 119 -13.59 0.28 -8.76
N PRO A 120 -13.46 0.80 -7.52
CA PRO A 120 -12.95 0.01 -6.40
C PRO A 120 -13.84 -1.21 -6.10
N ILE A 121 -13.20 -2.33 -5.76
CA ILE A 121 -13.88 -3.60 -5.53
C ILE A 121 -14.03 -3.84 -4.03
N LYS A 122 -15.26 -4.10 -3.57
CA LYS A 122 -15.50 -4.43 -2.16
C LYS A 122 -14.89 -5.79 -1.82
N ALA A 123 -13.97 -5.81 -0.85
CA ALA A 123 -13.41 -7.06 -0.37
C ALA A 123 -14.49 -7.92 0.31
N LYS A 124 -14.51 -9.22 0.02
CA LYS A 124 -15.41 -10.20 0.67
C LYS A 124 -14.90 -10.59 2.05
N TYR A 125 -13.58 -10.65 2.21
CA TYR A 125 -12.89 -10.94 3.46
C TYR A 125 -11.98 -9.76 3.80
N VAL A 126 -11.97 -9.37 5.07
CA VAL A 126 -11.16 -8.23 5.56
C VAL A 126 -9.83 -8.72 6.14
N PRO A 127 -8.77 -7.88 6.15
CA PRO A 127 -7.48 -8.26 6.71
C PRO A 127 -7.55 -8.52 8.22
N TYR A 128 -6.92 -9.61 8.67
CA TYR A 128 -6.51 -9.82 10.08
C TYR A 128 -5.05 -9.40 10.32
N GLY A 129 -4.33 -9.02 9.26
CA GLY A 129 -2.93 -8.61 9.27
C GLY A 129 -2.57 -7.90 7.97
N VAL A 130 -1.27 -7.76 7.68
CA VAL A 130 -0.77 -7.02 6.50
C VAL A 130 -1.19 -7.67 5.18
N TRP A 131 -1.17 -9.00 5.13
CA TRP A 131 -1.47 -9.81 3.95
C TRP A 131 -2.73 -10.63 4.13
N PHE A 132 -3.57 -10.69 3.11
CA PHE A 132 -4.78 -11.50 3.08
C PHE A 132 -5.23 -11.75 1.64
N TYR A 133 -6.23 -12.63 1.48
CA TYR A 133 -6.93 -12.83 0.21
C TYR A 133 -8.34 -12.24 0.31
N PRO A 134 -8.69 -11.21 -0.47
CA PRO A 134 -9.93 -10.45 -0.29
C PRO A 134 -11.16 -11.20 -0.82
N PHE A 135 -10.97 -12.18 -1.71
CA PHE A 135 -12.06 -12.88 -2.39
C PHE A 135 -12.09 -14.39 -2.11
N GLN A 136 -11.13 -14.92 -1.35
CA GLN A 136 -11.15 -16.30 -0.85
C GLN A 136 -10.73 -16.37 0.61
N ARG A 137 -11.29 -17.32 1.36
CA ARG A 137 -10.73 -17.66 2.67
C ARG A 137 -9.38 -18.35 2.47
N LYS A 138 -8.41 -18.01 3.30
CA LYS A 138 -7.15 -18.75 3.35
C LYS A 138 -7.52 -20.21 3.68
N LYS A 139 -7.19 -21.13 2.77
CA LYS A 139 -7.28 -22.56 3.07
C LYS A 139 -6.21 -22.85 4.12
N ASN A 140 -6.62 -23.43 5.25
CA ASN A 140 -5.70 -23.93 6.26
C ASN A 140 -4.86 -25.06 5.69
#